data_AF-A0A3S5D7M3-F1
#
_entry.id   AF-A0A3S5D7M3-F1
#
_cell.length_a   1.000
_cell.length_b   1.000
_cell.length_c   1.000
_cell.angle_alpha   90.00
_cell.angle_beta   90.00
_cell.angle_gamma   90.00
#
_symmetry.space_group_name_H-M   'P 1'
#
loop_
_entity.id
_entity.type
_entity.pdbx_description
1 polymer ?
#
loop_
_entity_poly.entity_id
_entity_poly.type
_entity_poly.pdbx_seq_one_letter_code
_entity_poly.pdbx_strand_id
1 'polypeptide(L)'
;MNHSRLPEGTLDKIFVDEAVNELHTIQDMLRWTVSRFNAANIYYGHGTDNPWDEAVQLVLPSLYLPLDIPEDMRSARLTSSERHRIVSA
;
A
#
# COMPACT_ATOMS: atom_id res chain seq x y z
N MET A 1 15.48 25.04 21.56
CA MET A 1 15.69 23.68 21.01
C MET A 1 14.97 23.64 19.68
N ASN A 2 15.71 23.57 18.58
CA ASN A 2 15.17 23.70 17.24
C ASN A 2 14.55 22.36 16.86
N HIS A 3 13.23 22.24 16.88
CA HIS A 3 12.55 21.13 16.21
C HIS A 3 12.68 21.40 14.71
N SER A 4 13.76 20.88 14.12
CA SER A 4 13.89 20.74 12.68
C SER A 4 12.76 19.83 12.20
N ARG A 5 11.60 20.44 11.95
CA ARG A 5 10.45 19.79 11.34
C ARG A 5 10.92 19.42 9.93
N LEU A 6 11.21 18.14 9.72
CA LEU A 6 11.50 17.65 8.38
C LEU A 6 10.34 18.08 7.47
N PRO A 7 10.63 18.55 6.24
CA PRO A 7 9.57 18.91 5.32
C PRO A 7 8.65 17.71 5.17
N GLU A 8 7.33 17.95 5.20
CA GLU A 8 6.29 16.92 5.28
C GLU A 8 6.48 15.83 4.19
N GLY A 9 6.91 16.24 2.98
CA GLY A 9 7.23 15.32 1.87
C GLY A 9 8.54 14.51 1.98
N THR A 10 9.41 14.78 2.97
CA THR A 10 10.60 13.95 3.23
C THR A 10 10.24 12.68 3.99
N LEU A 11 9.29 12.78 4.93
CA LEU A 11 8.85 11.62 5.71
C LEU A 11 8.08 10.63 4.82
N ASP A 12 7.20 11.13 3.95
CA ASP A 12 6.47 10.28 3.00
C ASP A 12 7.40 9.52 2.06
N LYS A 13 8.47 10.17 1.57
CA LYS A 13 9.48 9.49 0.75
C LYS A 13 10.22 8.39 1.51
N ILE A 14 10.59 8.63 2.77
CA ILE A 14 11.26 7.61 3.59
C ILE A 14 10.37 6.38 3.77
N PHE A 15 9.09 6.56 4.08
CA PHE A 15 8.15 5.45 4.25
C PHE A 15 7.88 4.69 2.94
N VAL A 16 7.85 5.40 1.80
CA VAL A 16 7.71 4.79 0.48
C VAL A 16 8.95 3.97 0.12
N ASP A 17 10.14 4.51 0.32
CA ASP A 17 11.40 3.81 0.03
C ASP A 17 11.56 2.58 0.93
N GLU A 18 11.20 2.67 2.22
CA GLU A 18 11.17 1.53 3.15
C GLU A 18 10.20 0.44 2.66
N ALA A 19 8.96 0.81 2.33
CA ALA A 19 7.96 -0.13 1.84
C ALA A 19 8.41 -0.85 0.56
N VAL A 20 8.99 -0.12 -0.40
CA VAL A 20 9.50 -0.69 -1.65
C VAL A 20 10.69 -1.62 -1.44
N ASN A 21 11.52 -1.38 -0.43
CA ASN A 21 12.69 -2.21 -0.16
C ASN A 21 12.38 -3.45 0.68
N GLU A 22 11.44 -3.36 1.62
CA GLU A 22 11.21 -4.41 2.61
C GLU A 22 9.97 -5.28 2.34
N LEU A 23 8.93 -4.73 1.72
CA LEU A 23 7.74 -5.49 1.37
C LEU A 23 8.04 -6.28 0.10
N HIS A 24 7.73 -7.57 0.08
CA HIS A 24 8.18 -8.43 -1.02
C HIS A 24 7.04 -9.13 -1.74
N THR A 25 5.88 -9.26 -1.13
CA THR A 25 4.73 -9.98 -1.70
C THR A 25 3.54 -9.06 -1.93
N ILE A 26 2.56 -9.52 -2.72
CA ILE A 26 1.28 -8.82 -2.88
C ILE A 26 0.60 -8.65 -1.50
N GLN A 27 0.66 -9.69 -0.66
CA GLN A 27 0.09 -9.66 0.69
C GLN A 27 0.75 -8.61 1.59
N ASP A 28 2.07 -8.44 1.50
CA ASP A 28 2.79 -7.40 2.25
C ASP A 28 2.30 -6.01 1.85
N MET A 29 2.17 -5.77 0.54
CA MET A 29 1.70 -4.50 0.00
C MET A 29 0.25 -4.21 0.38
N LEU A 30 -0.65 -5.20 0.28
CA LEU A 30 -2.05 -5.09 0.71
C LEU A 30 -2.16 -4.73 2.19
N ARG A 31 -1.47 -5.48 3.07
CA ARG A 31 -1.43 -5.23 4.51
C ARG A 31 -0.94 -3.81 4.81
N TRP A 32 0.09 -3.36 4.12
CA TRP A 32 0.64 -2.01 4.29
C TRP A 32 -0.35 -0.93 3.82
N THR A 33 -0.98 -1.08 2.66
CA THR A 33 -1.99 -0.15 2.13
C THR A 33 -3.18 -0.02 3.09
N VAL A 34 -3.71 -1.14 3.61
CA VAL A 34 -4.76 -1.13 4.63
C VAL A 34 -4.33 -0.37 5.88
N SER A 35 -3.08 -0.56 6.32
CA SER A 35 -2.55 0.16 7.49
C SER A 35 -2.49 1.67 7.25
N ARG A 36 -2.16 2.10 6.03
CA ARG A 36 -2.16 3.51 5.62
C ARG A 36 -3.57 4.09 5.54
N PHE A 37 -4.53 3.37 4.98
CA PHE A 37 -5.94 3.80 4.93
C PHE A 37 -6.53 3.99 6.33
N ASN A 38 -6.29 3.03 7.22
CA ASN A 38 -6.71 3.13 8.62
C ASN A 38 -6.04 4.33 9.33
N ALA A 39 -4.73 4.54 9.14
CA ALA A 39 -4.01 5.65 9.75
C ALA A 39 -4.45 7.02 9.21
N ALA A 40 -4.79 7.11 7.92
CA ALA A 40 -5.30 8.32 7.28
C ALA A 40 -6.79 8.58 7.57
N ASN A 41 -7.46 7.67 8.30
CA ASN A 41 -8.87 7.76 8.65
C ASN A 41 -9.77 7.94 7.40
N ILE A 42 -9.34 7.33 6.28
CA ILE A 42 -10.09 7.33 5.01
C ILE A 42 -11.21 6.30 5.19
N TYR A 43 -12.36 6.77 5.64
CA TYR A 43 -13.59 6.00 5.73
C TYR A 43 -14.61 6.65 4.79
N TYR A 44 -14.99 5.96 3.71
CA TYR A 44 -16.20 6.31 3.00
C TYR A 44 -17.37 5.96 3.95
N GLY A 45 -18.01 7.01 4.47
CA GLY A 45 -18.86 6.93 5.64
C GLY A 45 -20.22 6.29 5.38
N HIS A 46 -20.30 4.95 5.23
CA HIS A 46 -21.56 4.19 5.28
C HIS A 46 -21.41 2.80 5.90
N GLY A 47 -20.67 2.70 7.01
CA GLY A 47 -20.84 1.61 8.00
C GLY A 47 -20.37 0.21 7.60
N THR A 48 -19.95 -0.05 6.36
CA THR A 48 -19.44 -1.38 5.94
C THR A 48 -18.48 -1.32 4.74
N ASP A 49 -17.57 -0.36 4.67
CA ASP A 49 -16.54 -0.34 3.63
C ASP A 49 -15.24 -0.91 4.21
N ASN A 50 -14.93 -2.16 3.85
CA ASN A 50 -13.79 -2.91 4.35
C ASN A 50 -12.50 -2.32 3.75
N PRO A 51 -11.59 -1.73 4.55
CA PRO A 51 -10.34 -1.14 4.04
C PRO A 51 -9.50 -2.13 3.22
N TRP A 52 -9.70 -3.44 3.46
CA TRP A 52 -9.11 -4.50 2.65
C TRP A 52 -9.59 -4.51 1.21
N ASP A 53 -10.89 -4.33 0.97
CA ASP A 53 -11.47 -4.38 -0.38
C ASP A 53 -10.99 -3.17 -1.19
N GLU A 54 -10.90 -2.00 -0.55
CA GLU A 54 -10.28 -0.80 -1.14
C GLU A 54 -8.80 -1.03 -1.48
N ALA A 55 -8.03 -1.62 -0.56
CA ALA A 55 -6.63 -1.94 -0.83
C ALA A 55 -6.48 -2.93 -1.99
N VAL A 56 -7.38 -3.92 -2.10
CA VAL A 56 -7.42 -4.87 -3.22
C VAL A 56 -7.73 -4.17 -4.54
N GLN A 57 -8.72 -3.25 -4.54
CA GLN A 57 -9.08 -2.45 -5.71
C GLN A 57 -8.00 -1.47 -6.16
N LEU A 58 -7.09 -1.07 -5.26
CA LEU A 58 -5.93 -0.23 -5.60
C LEU A 58 -4.74 -1.08 -6.10
N VAL A 59 -4.36 -2.11 -5.32
CA VAL A 59 -3.08 -2.83 -5.50
C VAL A 59 -3.12 -3.77 -6.70
N LEU A 60 -4.19 -4.56 -6.88
CA LEU A 60 -4.23 -5.56 -7.96
C LEU A 60 -4.28 -4.91 -9.36
N PRO A 61 -5.10 -3.88 -9.60
CA PRO A 61 -5.08 -3.18 -10.88
C PRO A 61 -3.74 -2.49 -11.18
N SER A 62 -3.02 -2.01 -10.16
CA SER A 62 -1.67 -1.45 -10.30
C SER A 62 -0.63 -2.49 -10.79
N LEU A 63 -0.94 -3.77 -10.62
CA LEU A 63 -0.16 -4.91 -11.11
C LEU A 63 -0.72 -5.51 -12.41
N TYR A 64 -1.75 -4.90 -12.99
CA TYR A 64 -2.49 -5.45 -14.13
C TYR A 64 -3.11 -6.83 -13.85
N LEU A 65 -3.44 -7.10 -12.58
CA LEU A 65 -4.10 -8.33 -12.15
C LEU A 65 -5.61 -8.10 -12.00
N PRO A 66 -6.44 -9.14 -12.24
CA PRO A 66 -7.87 -9.06 -11.94
C PRO A 66 -8.10 -9.09 -10.41
N LEU A 67 -9.29 -8.72 -9.96
CA LEU A 67 -9.60 -8.66 -8.52
C LEU A 67 -9.78 -10.05 -7.87
N ASP A 68 -10.02 -11.07 -8.68
CA ASP A 68 -10.36 -12.45 -8.28
C ASP A 68 -9.17 -13.42 -8.40
N ILE A 69 -7.94 -12.95 -8.12
CA ILE A 69 -6.77 -13.83 -8.10
C ILE A 69 -6.88 -14.90 -7.00
N PRO A 70 -6.33 -16.12 -7.22
CA PRO A 70 -6.20 -17.12 -6.17
C PRO A 70 -5.48 -16.57 -4.94
N GLU A 71 -5.94 -16.89 -3.74
CA GLU A 71 -5.35 -16.38 -2.50
C GLU A 71 -3.86 -16.74 -2.36
N ASP A 72 -3.46 -17.94 -2.79
CA ASP A 72 -2.06 -18.37 -2.78
C ASP A 72 -1.16 -17.46 -3.63
N MET A 73 -1.71 -16.84 -4.68
CA MET A 73 -0.96 -15.91 -5.52
C MET A 73 -0.60 -14.63 -4.76
N ARG A 74 -1.30 -14.30 -3.66
CA ARG A 74 -0.96 -13.14 -2.83
C ARG A 74 0.39 -13.28 -2.13
N SER A 75 0.88 -14.51 -1.96
CA SER A 75 2.22 -14.80 -1.41
C SER A 75 3.34 -14.69 -2.46
N ALA A 76 3.00 -14.47 -3.74
CA ALA A 76 3.98 -14.34 -4.81
C ALA A 76 4.84 -13.10 -4.62
N ARG A 77 6.14 -13.23 -4.93
CA ARG A 77 7.10 -12.13 -4.84
C ARG A 77 6.89 -11.15 -5.99
N LEU A 78 6.90 -9.87 -5.65
CA LEU A 78 6.91 -8.76 -6.59
C LEU A 78 8.34 -8.40 -6.97
N THR A 79 8.53 -8.05 -8.23
CA THR A 79 9.74 -7.37 -8.72
C THR A 79 9.83 -5.96 -8.13
N SER A 80 11.02 -5.37 -8.17
CA SER A 80 11.22 -3.99 -7.71
C SER A 80 10.28 -3.00 -8.43
N SER A 81 10.15 -3.13 -9.76
CA SER A 81 9.31 -2.23 -10.56
C SER A 81 7.82 -2.34 -10.21
N GLU A 82 7.33 -3.53 -9.85
CA GLU A 82 5.95 -3.73 -9.41
C GLU A 82 5.66 -3.03 -8.08
N ARG A 83 6.60 -3.11 -7.13
CA ARG A 83 6.45 -2.44 -5.83
C ARG A 83 6.45 -0.92 -5.97
N HIS A 84 7.32 -0.38 -6.83
CA HIS A 84 7.32 1.04 -7.16
C HIS A 84 6.00 1.49 -7.80
N ARG A 85 5.39 0.67 -8.67
CA ARG A 85 4.08 1.00 -9.25
C ARG A 85 3.00 1.16 -8.18
N ILE A 86 2.93 0.22 -7.23
CA ILE A 86 1.91 0.24 -6.18
C ILE A 86 2.02 1.49 -5.30
N VAL A 87 3.22 1.91 -4.91
CA VAL A 87 3.40 3.11 -4.06
C VAL A 87 3.23 4.44 -4.83
N SER A 88 3.22 4.38 -6.16
CA SER A 88 3.04 5.55 -7.04
C SER A 88 1.61 5.71 -7.55
N ALA A 89 0.74 4.72 -7.29
CA ALA A 89 -0.68 4.72 -7.64
C ALA A 89 -1.47 5.60 -6.69
#